data_AF-A0A7D5D929-F1
#
_entry.id   AF-A0A7D5D929-F1
#
_cell.length_a   1.000
_cell.length_b   1.000
_cell.length_c   1.000
_cell.angle_alpha   90.00
_cell.angle_beta   90.00
_cell.angle_gamma   90.00
#
_symmetry.space_group_name_H-M   'P 1'
#
loop_
_entity.id
_entity.type
_entity.pdbx_description
1 polymer ?
#
loop_
_entity_poly.entity_id
_entity_poly.type
_entity_poly.pdbx_seq_one_letter_code
_entity_poly.pdbx_strand_id
1 'polypeptide(L)'
;MRKLMAVGAVLMLAGCGSAVEESAKAVLLHLDNPKTARFTNVRTTPKGDVCGQVRQKDASGKFEGYRNYAAIKTEDGFTAVIDEDGNNPKVRQVCGEGQEVAQAADAPAAVESANGWEVQIVAGANMGALSDMTSRLIENGFIASVADRDGKQTVYLGPFKTRDEAEQKRTQLLAAQGIKSVVAPHQAN
;
A
#
# COMPACT_ATOMS: atom_id res chain seq x y z
N MET A 1 -35.07 -7.57 -60.03
CA MET A 1 -34.17 -6.78 -59.18
C MET A 1 -34.97 -6.15 -58.04
N ARG A 2 -35.04 -6.80 -56.89
CA ARG A 2 -35.63 -6.22 -55.66
C ARG A 2 -34.57 -6.21 -54.57
N LYS A 3 -34.52 -5.06 -53.91
CA LYS A 3 -33.41 -4.51 -53.14
C LYS A 3 -33.00 -5.40 -51.97
N LEU A 4 -31.69 -5.50 -51.80
CA LEU A 4 -30.99 -6.02 -50.63
C LEU A 4 -31.53 -5.37 -49.35
N MET A 5 -31.97 -6.18 -48.40
CA MET A 5 -32.04 -5.84 -46.99
C MET A 5 -31.14 -6.84 -46.27
N ALA A 6 -29.83 -6.62 -46.38
CA ALA A 6 -28.87 -7.21 -45.47
C ALA A 6 -29.11 -6.54 -44.12
N VAL A 7 -29.86 -7.22 -43.25
CA VAL A 7 -29.89 -6.90 -41.82
C VAL A 7 -28.50 -7.23 -41.31
N GLY A 8 -27.65 -6.20 -41.31
CA GLY A 8 -26.37 -6.24 -40.63
C GLY A 8 -26.65 -6.46 -39.15
N ALA A 9 -26.57 -7.71 -38.72
CA ALA A 9 -26.31 -8.02 -37.32
C ALA A 9 -24.93 -7.45 -37.01
N VAL A 10 -24.90 -6.18 -36.61
CA VAL A 10 -23.80 -5.64 -35.83
C VAL A 10 -23.91 -6.36 -34.50
N LEU A 11 -23.32 -7.56 -34.45
CA LEU A 11 -22.78 -8.11 -33.23
C LEU A 11 -21.84 -7.05 -32.71
N MET A 12 -22.35 -6.20 -31.81
CA MET A 12 -21.51 -5.41 -30.95
C MET A 12 -20.55 -6.42 -30.34
N LEU A 13 -19.28 -6.30 -30.70
CA LEU A 13 -18.19 -6.95 -30.00
C LEU A 13 -18.19 -6.34 -28.60
N ALA A 14 -19.09 -6.79 -27.73
CA ALA A 14 -18.92 -6.69 -26.31
C ALA A 14 -17.53 -7.27 -26.06
N GLY A 15 -16.61 -6.41 -25.63
CA GLY A 15 -15.19 -6.68 -25.61
C GLY A 15 -14.92 -8.05 -25.02
N CYS A 16 -14.25 -8.91 -25.79
CA CYS A 16 -13.59 -10.09 -25.27
C CYS A 16 -12.37 -9.64 -24.45
N GLY A 17 -12.61 -8.93 -23.36
CA GLY A 17 -11.66 -8.69 -22.29
C GLY A 17 -12.31 -9.22 -21.03
N SER A 18 -11.63 -10.10 -20.31
CA SER A 18 -12.13 -10.46 -18.97
C SER A 18 -12.26 -9.20 -18.11
N ALA A 19 -13.17 -9.17 -17.14
CA ALA A 19 -13.30 -8.05 -16.19
C ALA A 19 -11.94 -7.65 -15.56
N VAL A 20 -11.03 -8.63 -15.41
CA VAL A 20 -9.66 -8.44 -14.94
C VAL A 20 -8.79 -7.66 -15.93
N GLU A 21 -8.94 -7.89 -17.23
CA GLU A 21 -8.17 -7.16 -18.25
C GLU A 21 -8.65 -5.71 -18.40
N GLU A 22 -9.98 -5.49 -18.40
CA GLU A 22 -10.55 -4.15 -18.50
C GLU A 22 -10.25 -3.31 -17.25
N SER A 23 -10.35 -3.92 -16.07
CA SER A 23 -9.95 -3.26 -14.83
C SER A 23 -8.46 -2.93 -14.79
N ALA A 24 -7.57 -3.80 -15.28
CA ALA A 24 -6.14 -3.50 -15.37
C ALA A 24 -5.88 -2.25 -16.23
N LYS A 25 -6.57 -2.09 -17.36
CA LYS A 25 -6.46 -0.88 -18.21
C LYS A 25 -6.82 0.38 -17.43
N ALA A 26 -7.89 0.35 -16.62
CA ALA A 26 -8.25 1.48 -15.77
C ALA A 26 -7.15 1.81 -14.75
N VAL A 27 -6.53 0.80 -14.12
CA VAL A 27 -5.44 1.00 -13.14
C VAL A 27 -4.20 1.62 -13.79
N LEU A 28 -3.85 1.17 -15.00
CA LEU A 28 -2.68 1.67 -15.73
C LEU A 28 -2.74 3.18 -16.00
N LEU A 29 -3.93 3.77 -16.11
CA LEU A 29 -4.10 5.22 -16.34
C LEU A 29 -3.59 6.08 -15.17
N HIS A 30 -3.45 5.49 -13.98
CA HIS A 30 -2.98 6.16 -12.77
C HIS A 30 -1.48 5.97 -12.51
N LEU A 31 -0.77 5.26 -13.39
CA LEU A 31 0.65 4.97 -13.25
C LEU A 31 1.50 5.88 -14.13
N ASP A 32 2.63 6.33 -13.60
CA ASP A 32 3.60 7.15 -14.35
C ASP A 32 4.32 6.34 -15.45
N ASN A 33 4.54 5.05 -15.20
CA ASN A 33 5.23 4.12 -16.09
C ASN A 33 4.44 2.82 -16.30
N PRO A 34 3.26 2.90 -16.96
CA PRO A 34 2.31 1.80 -17.05
C PRO A 34 2.85 0.58 -17.80
N LYS A 35 3.81 0.76 -18.72
CA LYS A 35 4.41 -0.33 -19.49
C LYS A 35 5.25 -1.28 -18.63
N THR A 36 5.65 -0.84 -17.44
CA THR A 36 6.44 -1.64 -16.50
C THR A 36 5.59 -2.24 -15.39
N ALA A 37 4.29 -1.97 -15.39
CA ALA A 37 3.37 -2.38 -14.35
C ALA A 37 3.37 -3.90 -14.17
N ARG A 38 3.37 -4.34 -12.91
CA ARG A 38 3.19 -5.74 -12.53
C ARG A 38 2.04 -5.85 -11.55
N PHE A 39 1.11 -6.72 -11.89
CA PHE A 39 -0.08 -6.99 -11.07
C PHE A 39 0.09 -8.31 -10.32
N THR A 40 -0.39 -8.38 -9.07
CA THR A 40 -0.41 -9.60 -8.26
C THR A 40 -1.63 -9.62 -7.34
N ASN A 41 -1.95 -10.78 -6.77
CA ASN A 41 -3.07 -10.97 -5.84
C ASN A 41 -4.41 -10.44 -6.39
N VAL A 42 -4.62 -10.60 -7.70
CA VAL A 42 -5.79 -10.08 -8.40
C VAL A 42 -7.00 -11.00 -8.17
N ARG A 43 -8.10 -10.42 -7.69
CA ARG A 43 -9.37 -11.12 -7.45
C ARG A 43 -10.56 -10.26 -7.81
N THR A 44 -11.67 -10.90 -8.14
CA THR A 44 -12.95 -10.24 -8.44
C THR A 44 -13.90 -10.38 -7.25
N THR A 45 -14.59 -9.31 -6.89
CA THR A 45 -15.60 -9.32 -5.81
C THR A 45 -16.95 -9.80 -6.34
N PRO A 46 -17.90 -10.19 -5.46
CA PRO A 46 -19.26 -10.52 -5.87
C PRO A 46 -20.01 -9.38 -6.57
N LYS A 47 -19.60 -8.13 -6.37
CA LYS A 47 -20.15 -6.93 -7.02
C LYS A 47 -19.55 -6.68 -8.42
N GLY A 48 -18.55 -7.48 -8.81
CA GLY A 48 -17.85 -7.35 -10.08
C GLY A 48 -16.68 -6.36 -10.05
N ASP A 49 -16.31 -5.82 -8.88
CA ASP A 49 -15.10 -5.03 -8.70
C ASP A 49 -13.86 -5.93 -8.78
N VAL A 50 -12.71 -5.36 -9.15
CA VAL A 50 -11.44 -6.09 -9.20
C VAL A 50 -10.44 -5.46 -8.24
N CYS A 51 -9.89 -6.28 -7.35
CA CYS A 51 -8.94 -5.90 -6.32
C CYS A 51 -7.61 -6.58 -6.56
N GLY A 52 -6.51 -5.91 -6.24
CA GLY A 52 -5.20 -6.52 -6.33
C GLY A 52 -4.10 -5.56 -5.95
N GLN A 53 -2.88 -5.90 -6.35
CA GLN A 53 -1.69 -5.09 -6.13
C GLN A 53 -1.00 -4.75 -7.43
N VAL A 54 -0.44 -3.55 -7.48
CA VAL A 54 0.31 -3.06 -8.62
C VAL A 54 1.62 -2.42 -8.18
N ARG A 55 2.67 -2.61 -8.96
CA ARG A 55 3.92 -1.85 -8.86
C ARG A 55 4.41 -1.46 -10.25
N GLN A 56 5.20 -0.42 -10.35
CA GLN A 56 5.85 0.04 -11.58
C GLN A 56 7.33 0.33 -11.33
N LYS A 57 8.06 0.66 -12.38
CA LYS A 57 9.38 1.28 -12.25
C LYS A 57 9.25 2.80 -12.13
N ASP A 58 9.98 3.36 -11.19
CA ASP A 58 10.17 4.82 -11.06
C ASP A 58 11.00 5.39 -12.23
N ALA A 59 11.19 6.71 -12.21
CA ALA A 59 12.02 7.43 -13.21
C ALA A 59 13.48 6.95 -13.25
N SER A 60 13.97 6.30 -12.18
CA SER A 60 15.33 5.72 -12.11
C SER A 60 15.38 4.27 -12.61
N GLY A 61 14.26 3.72 -13.07
CA GLY A 61 14.16 2.35 -13.58
C GLY A 61 14.09 1.28 -12.50
N LYS A 62 13.94 1.65 -11.22
CA LYS A 62 13.82 0.72 -10.09
C LYS A 62 12.34 0.44 -9.80
N PHE A 63 12.02 -0.81 -9.47
CA PHE A 63 10.67 -1.15 -9.04
C PHE A 63 10.32 -0.51 -7.69
N GLU A 64 9.19 0.18 -7.66
CA GLU A 64 8.52 0.65 -6.46
C GLU A 64 7.93 -0.54 -5.66
N GLY A 65 7.49 -0.26 -4.43
CA GLY A 65 6.74 -1.22 -3.63
C GLY A 65 5.39 -1.57 -4.29
N TYR A 66 4.82 -2.72 -3.91
CA TYR A 66 3.44 -3.03 -4.30
C TYR A 66 2.47 -2.14 -3.53
N ARG A 67 1.55 -1.53 -4.28
CA ARG A 67 0.43 -0.73 -3.78
C ARG A 67 -0.88 -1.47 -4.03
N ASN A 68 -1.82 -1.40 -3.10
CA ASN A 68 -3.15 -1.96 -3.34
C ASN A 68 -3.89 -1.12 -4.37
N TYR A 69 -4.80 -1.74 -5.11
CA TYR A 69 -5.77 -1.01 -5.93
C TYR A 69 -7.15 -1.65 -5.85
N ALA A 70 -8.15 -0.82 -6.09
CA ALA A 70 -9.52 -1.23 -6.36
C ALA A 70 -9.96 -0.67 -7.71
N ALA A 71 -10.34 -1.54 -8.62
CA ALA A 71 -11.02 -1.19 -9.85
C ALA A 71 -12.52 -1.45 -9.65
N ILE A 72 -13.26 -0.37 -9.49
CA ILE A 72 -14.69 -0.37 -9.15
C ILE A 72 -15.48 -0.44 -10.45
N LYS A 73 -16.41 -1.39 -10.53
CA LYS A 73 -17.25 -1.55 -11.72
C LYS A 73 -18.30 -0.44 -11.78
N THR A 74 -18.44 0.19 -12.95
CA THR A 74 -19.44 1.22 -13.27
C THR A 74 -20.23 0.83 -14.52
N GLU A 75 -21.24 1.62 -14.90
CA GLU A 75 -22.00 1.40 -16.12
C GLU A 75 -21.15 1.57 -17.39
N ASP A 76 -20.14 2.45 -17.33
CA ASP A 76 -19.22 2.76 -18.43
C ASP A 76 -17.88 1.98 -18.38
N GLY A 77 -17.74 1.01 -17.46
CA GLY A 77 -16.54 0.18 -17.35
C GLY A 77 -15.99 0.11 -15.93
N PHE A 78 -14.74 0.56 -15.72
CA PHE A 78 -14.06 0.52 -14.43
C PHE A 78 -13.46 1.88 -14.06
N THR A 79 -13.63 2.28 -12.80
CA THR A 79 -12.88 3.38 -12.19
C THR A 79 -11.86 2.81 -11.22
N ALA A 80 -10.58 3.10 -11.43
CA ALA A 80 -9.51 2.60 -10.58
C ALA A 80 -9.14 3.61 -9.49
N VAL A 81 -8.80 3.07 -8.32
CA VAL A 81 -8.23 3.81 -7.20
C VAL A 81 -7.00 3.03 -6.73
N ILE A 82 -5.85 3.69 -6.68
CA ILE A 82 -4.61 3.13 -6.14
C ILE A 82 -4.41 3.68 -4.72
N ASP A 83 -4.03 2.78 -3.84
CA ASP A 83 -3.69 3.06 -2.46
C ASP A 83 -2.22 3.44 -2.35
N GLU A 84 -1.93 4.72 -2.59
CA GLU A 84 -0.56 5.25 -2.63
C GLU A 84 0.16 5.15 -1.27
N ASP A 85 -0.57 5.30 -0.17
CA ASP A 85 -0.05 5.38 1.20
C ASP A 85 -0.47 4.19 2.08
N GLY A 86 -1.12 3.17 1.50
CA GLY A 86 -1.64 2.02 2.22
C GLY A 86 -2.87 2.33 3.08
N ASN A 87 -3.49 3.50 2.93
CA ASN A 87 -4.58 3.99 3.77
C ASN A 87 -5.82 4.51 3.04
N ASN A 88 -5.97 4.21 1.75
CA ASN A 88 -7.10 4.66 0.97
C ASN A 88 -8.42 4.01 1.45
N PRO A 89 -9.35 4.79 2.05
CA PRO A 89 -10.58 4.24 2.63
C PRO A 89 -11.48 3.61 1.57
N LYS A 90 -11.41 4.09 0.32
CA LYS A 90 -12.22 3.55 -0.78
C LYS A 90 -11.72 2.17 -1.20
N VAL A 91 -10.41 1.98 -1.26
CA VAL A 91 -9.81 0.66 -1.57
C VAL A 91 -10.18 -0.35 -0.49
N ARG A 92 -10.07 0.02 0.80
CA ARG A 92 -10.50 -0.85 1.91
C ARG A 92 -11.99 -1.17 1.89
N GLN A 93 -12.83 -0.20 1.61
CA GLN A 93 -14.28 -0.39 1.53
C GLN A 93 -14.68 -1.38 0.41
N VAL A 94 -14.04 -1.27 -0.76
CA VAL A 94 -14.38 -2.05 -1.95
C VAL A 94 -13.79 -3.46 -1.86
N CYS A 95 -12.55 -3.56 -1.43
CA CYS A 95 -11.82 -4.82 -1.40
C CYS A 95 -12.01 -5.59 -0.09
N GLY A 96 -12.66 -5.02 0.93
CA GLY A 96 -12.66 -5.56 2.30
C GLY A 96 -11.33 -5.29 3.00
N GLU A 97 -11.19 -5.70 4.26
CA GLU A 97 -9.88 -5.76 4.94
C GLU A 97 -8.91 -6.46 3.99
N GLY A 98 -8.01 -5.66 3.42
CA GLY A 98 -7.29 -6.03 2.22
C GLY A 98 -6.47 -7.27 2.51
N GLN A 99 -6.85 -8.39 1.89
CA GLN A 99 -5.98 -9.55 1.79
C GLN A 99 -4.67 -9.11 1.17
N GLU A 100 -3.77 -8.84 2.09
CA GLU A 100 -2.34 -8.81 2.02
C GLU A 100 -1.79 -8.36 0.68
N VAL A 101 -1.57 -7.04 0.55
CA VAL A 101 -0.17 -6.62 0.29
C VAL A 101 0.68 -7.46 1.21
N ALA A 102 1.84 -7.91 0.75
CA ALA A 102 2.92 -8.21 1.68
C ALA A 102 3.22 -6.92 2.48
N GLN A 103 2.32 -6.59 3.39
CA GLN A 103 2.50 -5.74 4.52
C GLN A 103 3.40 -6.59 5.39
N ALA A 104 4.50 -5.98 5.83
CA ALA A 104 5.00 -6.31 7.15
C ALA A 104 3.75 -6.49 8.03
N ALA A 105 3.54 -7.72 8.49
CA ALA A 105 2.38 -8.12 9.25
C ALA A 105 2.15 -7.13 10.40
N ASP A 106 0.87 -6.85 10.66
CA ASP A 106 0.32 -6.04 11.75
C ASP A 106 0.51 -4.52 11.65
N ALA A 107 -0.47 -3.86 11.03
CA ALA A 107 -0.80 -2.46 11.32
C ALA A 107 -2.29 -2.37 11.68
N PRO A 108 -2.67 -2.16 12.96
CA PRO A 108 -4.06 -1.93 13.33
C PRO A 108 -4.54 -0.56 12.83
N ALA A 109 -5.86 -0.46 12.62
CA ALA A 109 -6.55 0.69 12.06
C ALA A 109 -6.14 2.04 12.69
N ALA A 110 -6.08 3.08 11.86
CA ALA A 110 -5.85 4.45 12.26
C ALA A 110 -6.93 4.93 13.24
N VAL A 111 -6.67 4.75 14.53
CA VAL A 111 -7.21 5.60 15.58
C VAL A 111 -6.38 6.88 15.56
N GLU A 112 -7.03 8.04 15.55
CA GLU A 112 -6.36 9.25 16.02
C GLU A 112 -5.93 8.97 17.46
N SER A 113 -4.65 8.66 17.67
CA SER A 113 -4.14 8.40 19.00
C SER A 113 -4.17 9.71 19.78
N ALA A 114 -5.05 9.78 20.77
CA ALA A 114 -5.03 10.83 21.79
C ALA A 114 -3.64 10.98 22.46
N ASN A 115 -2.79 9.96 22.32
CA ASN A 115 -1.45 9.86 22.92
C ASN A 115 -0.29 10.10 21.91
N GLY A 116 -0.56 10.47 20.65
CA GLY A 116 0.48 10.74 19.64
C GLY A 116 0.91 9.51 18.83
N TRP A 117 1.89 9.66 17.94
CA TRP A 117 2.33 8.65 16.97
C TRP A 117 3.75 8.17 17.28
N GLU A 118 4.08 6.93 16.96
CA GLU A 118 5.42 6.40 17.17
C GLU A 118 5.95 5.66 15.94
N VAL A 119 7.27 5.61 15.79
CA VAL A 119 7.95 4.85 14.75
C VAL A 119 8.47 3.58 15.37
N GLN A 120 7.77 2.47 15.19
CA GLN A 120 8.18 1.15 15.66
C GLN A 120 9.25 0.56 14.73
N ILE A 121 10.37 0.15 15.29
CA ILE A 121 11.45 -0.51 14.54
C ILE A 121 11.06 -1.97 14.30
N VAL A 122 11.09 -2.38 13.03
CA VAL A 122 10.82 -3.75 12.62
C VAL A 122 12.10 -4.55 12.78
N ALA A 123 12.05 -5.58 13.62
CA ALA A 123 13.17 -6.50 13.80
C ALA A 123 13.59 -7.13 12.46
N GLY A 124 14.85 -6.94 12.08
CA GLY A 124 15.42 -7.43 10.83
C GLY A 124 16.93 -7.56 10.90
N ALA A 125 17.53 -8.02 9.79
CA ALA A 125 18.95 -8.39 9.71
C ALA A 125 19.95 -7.28 10.11
N ASN A 126 19.54 -6.01 10.10
CA ASN A 126 20.40 -4.86 10.43
C ASN A 126 20.31 -4.39 11.90
N MET A 127 19.52 -5.06 12.74
CA MET A 127 19.29 -4.65 14.13
C MET A 127 20.56 -4.78 14.98
N GLY A 128 21.33 -5.88 14.84
CA GLY A 128 22.41 -6.18 15.77
C GLY A 128 21.92 -6.37 17.21
N ALA A 129 22.80 -6.23 18.20
CA ALA A 129 22.39 -6.23 19.60
C ALA A 129 21.56 -4.97 19.93
N LEU A 130 20.60 -5.10 20.83
CA LEU A 130 19.72 -4.01 21.24
C LEU A 130 20.52 -2.79 21.73
N SER A 131 21.58 -3.01 22.51
CA SER A 131 22.51 -1.98 22.99
C SER A 131 23.17 -1.21 21.85
N ASP A 132 23.69 -1.92 20.85
CA ASP A 132 24.42 -1.34 19.71
C ASP A 132 23.46 -0.57 18.80
N MET A 133 22.22 -1.02 18.71
CA MET A 133 21.17 -0.30 18.00
C MET A 133 20.81 1.00 18.72
N THR A 134 20.56 0.96 20.04
CA THR A 134 20.22 2.17 20.80
C THR A 134 21.33 3.21 20.77
N SER A 135 22.59 2.79 20.83
CA SER A 135 23.75 3.69 20.69
C SER A 135 23.75 4.36 19.32
N ARG A 136 23.61 3.60 18.23
CA ARG A 136 23.56 4.15 16.86
C ARG A 136 22.40 5.10 16.64
N LEU A 137 21.25 4.87 17.26
CA LEU A 137 20.09 5.77 17.18
C LEU A 137 20.41 7.10 17.86
N ILE A 138 20.95 7.07 19.08
CA ILE A 138 21.32 8.28 19.84
C ILE A 138 22.42 9.06 19.11
N GLU A 139 23.45 8.38 18.60
CA GLU A 139 24.55 9.00 17.84
C GLU A 139 24.08 9.75 16.59
N ASN A 140 22.97 9.29 15.98
CA ASN A 140 22.37 9.92 14.80
C ASN A 140 21.19 10.85 15.16
N GLY A 141 21.03 11.20 16.44
CA GLY A 141 20.03 12.15 16.91
C GLY A 141 18.60 11.62 16.96
N PHE A 142 18.41 10.30 16.95
CA PHE A 142 17.12 9.67 17.16
C PHE A 142 16.92 9.33 18.64
N ILE A 143 15.87 9.88 19.25
CA ILE A 143 15.47 9.54 20.61
C ILE A 143 14.64 8.26 20.54
N ALA A 144 15.26 7.15 20.93
CA ALA A 144 14.67 5.82 20.92
C ALA A 144 14.30 5.37 22.33
N SER A 145 13.14 4.74 22.45
CA SER A 145 12.64 4.12 23.68
C SER A 145 12.41 2.63 23.45
N VAL A 146 12.47 1.85 24.52
CA VAL A 146 12.23 0.40 24.49
C VAL A 146 11.03 0.08 25.37
N ALA A 147 10.12 -0.74 24.87
CA ALA A 147 8.98 -1.24 25.64
C ALA A 147 8.83 -2.72 25.39
N ASP A 148 8.32 -3.40 26.40
CA ASP A 148 7.82 -4.75 26.24
C ASP A 148 6.43 -4.68 25.61
N ARG A 149 6.28 -5.30 24.43
CA ARG A 149 5.00 -5.48 23.74
C ARG A 149 4.92 -6.95 23.37
N ASP A 150 3.88 -7.63 23.84
CA ASP A 150 3.67 -9.07 23.60
C ASP A 150 4.84 -9.95 24.08
N GLY A 151 5.49 -9.60 25.19
CA GLY A 151 6.65 -10.33 25.72
C GLY A 151 7.93 -10.18 24.90
N LYS A 152 7.95 -9.19 23.99
CA LYS A 152 9.08 -8.87 23.12
C LYS A 152 9.50 -7.42 23.32
N GLN A 153 10.78 -7.23 23.63
CA GLN A 153 11.38 -5.91 23.64
C GLN A 153 11.38 -5.32 22.24
N THR A 154 10.64 -4.22 22.09
CA THR A 154 10.46 -3.49 20.84
C THR A 154 10.96 -2.08 21.02
N VAL A 155 11.66 -1.57 20.00
CA VAL A 155 12.22 -0.21 20.01
C VAL A 155 11.35 0.70 19.16
N TYR A 156 11.11 1.90 19.66
CA TYR A 156 10.31 2.91 18.97
C TYR A 156 10.90 4.30 19.12
N LEU A 157 10.58 5.19 18.18
CA LEU A 157 10.87 6.61 18.24
C LEU A 157 9.58 7.39 18.51
N GLY A 158 9.66 8.44 19.33
CA GLY A 158 8.50 9.26 19.71
C GLY A 158 8.16 9.17 21.20
N PRO A 159 6.96 9.61 21.61
CA PRO A 159 5.80 9.93 20.77
C PRO A 159 5.90 11.27 20.03
N PHE A 160 5.42 11.30 18.79
CA PHE A 160 5.29 12.44 17.90
C PHE A 160 3.86 12.99 17.93
N LYS A 161 3.69 14.29 17.70
CA LYS A 161 2.35 14.91 17.78
C LYS A 161 1.50 14.58 16.57
N THR A 162 2.11 14.45 15.39
CA THR A 162 1.41 14.17 14.15
C THR A 162 1.99 12.93 13.48
N ARG A 163 1.16 12.28 12.66
CA ARG A 163 1.58 11.13 11.86
C ARG A 163 2.65 11.50 10.84
N ASP A 164 2.53 12.69 10.24
CA ASP A 164 3.50 13.19 9.25
C ASP A 164 4.89 13.36 9.85
N GLU A 165 4.98 13.80 11.11
CA GLU A 165 6.25 13.90 11.84
C GLU A 165 6.86 12.50 12.05
N ALA A 166 6.04 11.52 12.43
CA ALA A 166 6.48 10.13 12.57
C ALA A 166 6.95 9.52 11.22
N GLU A 167 6.24 9.79 10.12
CA GLU A 167 6.64 9.31 8.78
C GLU A 167 7.93 9.95 8.27
N GLN A 168 8.14 11.24 8.55
CA GLN A 168 9.40 11.91 8.25
C GLN A 168 10.55 11.24 9.01
N LYS A 169 10.36 10.92 10.29
CA LYS A 169 11.36 10.24 11.12
C LYS A 169 11.61 8.80 10.68
N ARG A 170 10.56 8.07 10.28
CA ARG A 170 10.67 6.75 9.66
C ARG A 170 11.53 6.78 8.39
N THR A 171 11.23 7.73 7.50
CA THR A 171 11.97 7.90 6.23
C THR A 171 13.42 8.28 6.49
N GLN A 172 13.66 9.18 7.44
CA GLN A 172 15.00 9.59 7.88
C GLN A 172 15.79 8.40 8.44
N LEU A 173 15.15 7.56 9.27
CA LEU A 173 15.77 6.38 9.86
C LEU A 173 16.15 5.33 8.81
N LEU A 174 15.26 5.10 7.83
CA LEU A 174 15.55 4.21 6.71
C LEU A 174 16.71 4.75 5.84
N ALA A 175 16.71 6.05 5.54
CA ALA A 175 17.75 6.67 4.72
C ALA A 175 19.12 6.71 5.41
N ALA A 176 19.15 7.02 6.71
CA ALA A 176 20.39 7.17 7.47
C ALA A 176 21.01 5.82 7.88
N GLN A 177 20.17 4.85 8.24
CA GLN A 177 20.64 3.60 8.89
C GLN A 177 20.20 2.33 8.17
N GLY A 178 19.39 2.41 7.11
CA GLY A 178 18.83 1.23 6.45
C GLY A 178 17.92 0.40 7.36
N ILE A 179 17.43 1.01 8.46
CA ILE A 179 16.59 0.34 9.46
C ILE A 179 15.14 0.40 9.00
N LYS A 180 14.53 -0.77 8.90
CA LYS A 180 13.11 -0.89 8.57
C LYS A 180 12.27 -0.53 9.80
N SER A 181 11.25 0.27 9.59
CA SER A 181 10.35 0.74 10.65
C SER A 181 8.95 1.01 10.09
N VAL A 182 7.97 1.09 10.98
CA VAL A 182 6.56 1.35 10.69
C VAL A 182 6.03 2.44 11.62
N VAL A 183 5.11 3.27 11.13
CA VAL A 183 4.43 4.25 11.97
C VAL A 183 3.20 3.60 12.61
N ALA A 184 3.09 3.69 13.93
CA ALA A 184 2.00 3.15 14.71
C ALA A 184 1.42 4.23 15.65
N PRO A 185 0.14 4.11 16.07
CA PRO A 185 -0.40 4.95 17.14
C PRO A 185 0.34 4.66 18.45
N HIS A 186 0.82 5.69 19.15
CA HIS A 186 1.49 5.53 20.43
C HIS A 186 0.51 4.91 21.44
N GLN A 187 0.91 3.77 21.96
CA GLN A 187 0.15 3.07 23.00
C GLN A 187 0.64 3.59 24.35
N ALA A 188 -0.18 4.41 25.02
CA ALA A 188 0.09 4.77 26.41
C ALA A 188 0.12 3.47 27.23
N ASN A 189 1.22 3.23 27.95
CA ASN A 189 1.34 2.11 28.89
C ASN A 189 0.42 2.30 30.09
#